data_AF-A0AA35XIH7-F1
#
_entry.id   AF-A0AA35XIH7-F1
#
_cell.length_a   1.000
_cell.length_b   1.000
_cell.length_c   1.000
_cell.angle_alpha   90.00
_cell.angle_beta   90.00
_cell.angle_gamma   90.00
#
_symmetry.space_group_name_H-M   'P 1'
#
loop_
_entity.id
_entity.type
_entity.pdbx_description
1 polymer ?
#
loop_
_entity_poly.entity_id
_entity_poly.type
_entity_poly.pdbx_seq_one_letter_code
_entity_poly.pdbx_strand_id
1 'polypeptide(L)'
;KSKYDASIDIFSFGVVAIFTLCQTFPCDLLAPTYREGRQHIARTELERREGYMRMIYSQLREKHPLLQMIEGCLDFPEYRPSIREVLHLLEEARAEVRDEQTDMNKLELLRALQTQPRNQNVELEGQLRRKEAELAEAQHQLRQKEEQLRSSEALVADFQKAQRDSETQRTKTQPAPLATAVPHAIPPVVKPRKVGNINIDNCCGRVSGGL
;
A
#
# COMPACT_ATOMS: atom_id res chain seq x y z
N LYS A 1 -23.28 -10.43 30.01
CA LYS A 1 -22.73 -11.80 30.04
C LYS A 1 -21.64 -11.87 28.98
N SER A 2 -20.41 -12.18 29.38
CA SER A 2 -19.30 -12.39 28.45
C SER A 2 -19.67 -13.51 27.48
N LYS A 3 -19.69 -13.23 26.17
CA LYS A 3 -19.90 -14.20 25.09
C LYS A 3 -18.59 -14.94 24.75
N TYR A 4 -17.77 -15.21 25.76
CA TYR A 4 -16.55 -15.98 25.57
C TYR A 4 -16.86 -17.46 25.76
N ASP A 5 -16.59 -18.26 24.74
CA ASP A 5 -16.69 -19.72 24.79
C ASP A 5 -15.42 -20.35 24.20
N ALA A 6 -15.31 -21.67 24.33
CA ALA A 6 -14.16 -22.42 23.83
C ALA A 6 -13.97 -22.30 22.31
N SER A 7 -15.01 -21.93 21.55
CA SER A 7 -14.89 -21.78 20.08
C SER A 7 -13.97 -20.61 19.71
N ILE A 8 -13.84 -19.60 20.59
CA ILE A 8 -12.93 -18.47 20.39
C ILE A 8 -11.48 -18.90 20.62
N ASP A 9 -11.24 -19.78 21.58
CA ASP A 9 -9.90 -20.35 21.80
C ASP A 9 -9.45 -21.17 20.59
N ILE A 10 -10.35 -22.01 20.05
CA ILE A 10 -10.09 -22.83 18.85
C ILE A 10 -9.81 -21.95 17.62
N PHE A 11 -10.60 -20.89 17.43
CA PHE A 11 -10.32 -19.91 16.37
C PHE A 11 -8.96 -19.26 16.54
N SER A 12 -8.67 -18.76 17.75
CA SER A 12 -7.40 -18.11 18.06
C SER A 12 -6.22 -19.05 17.82
N PHE A 13 -6.39 -20.35 18.13
CA PHE A 13 -5.41 -21.38 17.83
C PHE A 13 -5.16 -21.52 16.32
N GLY A 14 -6.21 -21.57 15.50
CA GLY A 14 -6.08 -21.59 14.03
C GLY A 14 -5.31 -20.39 13.48
N VAL A 15 -5.55 -19.19 14.03
CA VAL A 15 -4.82 -17.97 13.68
C VAL A 15 -3.33 -18.07 14.05
N VAL A 16 -3.02 -18.59 15.24
CA VAL A 16 -1.62 -18.82 15.68
C VAL A 16 -0.93 -19.89 14.83
N ALA A 17 -1.66 -20.92 14.40
CA ALA A 17 -1.13 -21.95 13.51
C ALA A 17 -0.75 -21.35 12.14
N ILE A 18 -1.60 -20.49 11.55
CA ILE A 18 -1.24 -19.73 10.34
C ILE A 18 0.02 -18.89 10.58
N PHE A 19 0.06 -18.12 11.67
CA PHE A 19 1.23 -17.31 11.99
C PHE A 19 2.52 -18.15 12.07
N THR A 20 2.43 -19.32 12.69
CA THR A 20 3.56 -20.23 12.86
C THR A 20 4.07 -20.78 11.52
N LEU A 21 3.17 -21.11 10.59
CA LEU A 21 3.54 -21.65 9.28
C LEU A 21 4.00 -20.56 8.29
N CYS A 22 3.39 -19.38 8.34
CA CYS A 22 3.67 -18.29 7.41
C CYS A 22 4.73 -17.29 7.92
N GLN A 23 5.12 -17.37 9.19
CA GLN A 23 6.04 -16.43 9.86
C GLN A 23 5.62 -14.95 9.74
N THR A 24 4.34 -14.70 9.48
CA THR A 24 3.75 -13.38 9.26
C THR A 24 2.40 -13.35 9.95
N PHE A 25 2.13 -12.31 10.73
CA PHE A 25 0.86 -12.22 11.45
C PHE A 25 -0.29 -12.11 10.45
N PRO A 26 -1.31 -12.98 10.53
CA PRO A 26 -2.40 -12.98 9.57
C PRO A 26 -3.30 -11.77 9.79
N CYS A 27 -3.06 -10.73 9.00
CA CYS A 27 -3.92 -9.57 8.91
C CYS A 27 -5.14 -9.90 8.06
N ASP A 28 -6.23 -9.18 8.30
CA ASP A 28 -7.43 -9.32 7.49
C ASP A 28 -7.19 -8.73 6.10
N LEU A 29 -7.01 -9.59 5.10
CA LEU A 29 -6.74 -9.16 3.72
C LEU A 29 -8.01 -8.66 3.03
N LEU A 30 -9.18 -9.11 3.51
CA LEU A 30 -10.49 -8.79 2.97
C LEU A 30 -11.41 -8.20 4.05
N ALA A 31 -12.30 -7.31 3.62
CA ALA A 31 -13.36 -6.78 4.46
C ALA A 31 -14.26 -7.92 4.99
N PRO A 32 -14.83 -7.82 6.20
CA PRO A 32 -15.68 -8.87 6.79
C PRO A 32 -16.94 -9.19 5.98
N THR A 33 -17.38 -8.29 5.10
CA THR A 33 -18.54 -8.49 4.24
C THR A 33 -18.22 -8.05 2.82
N TYR A 34 -18.93 -8.61 1.85
CA TYR A 34 -18.95 -8.11 0.48
C TYR A 34 -20.38 -7.95 -0.01
N ARG A 35 -20.57 -7.23 -1.11
CA ARG A 35 -21.88 -6.98 -1.71
C ARG A 35 -22.02 -7.82 -2.97
N GLU A 36 -23.04 -8.67 -2.99
CA GLU A 36 -23.44 -9.43 -4.17
C GLU A 36 -24.83 -8.94 -4.61
N GLY A 37 -24.86 -8.16 -5.68
CA GLY A 37 -26.06 -7.45 -6.12
C GLY A 37 -26.60 -6.46 -5.07
N ARG A 38 -27.70 -6.81 -4.41
CA ARG A 38 -28.33 -6.01 -3.35
C ARG A 38 -28.13 -6.56 -1.95
N GLN A 39 -27.49 -7.72 -1.80
CA GLN A 39 -27.31 -8.37 -0.51
C GLN A 39 -25.89 -8.15 0.00
N HIS A 40 -25.77 -8.01 1.33
CA HIS A 40 -24.50 -8.05 2.03
C HIS A 40 -24.29 -9.47 2.55
N ILE A 41 -23.19 -10.09 2.12
CA ILE A 41 -22.83 -11.45 2.49
C ILE A 41 -21.61 -11.37 3.41
N ALA A 42 -21.68 -12.08 4.53
CA ALA A 42 -20.55 -12.21 5.46
C ALA A 42 -19.51 -13.14 4.86
N ARG A 43 -18.24 -12.73 4.93
CA ARG A 43 -17.12 -13.61 4.58
C ARG A 43 -16.78 -14.51 5.76
N THR A 44 -16.39 -15.73 5.46
CA THR A 44 -15.83 -16.63 6.48
C THR A 44 -14.41 -16.18 6.85
N GLU A 45 -13.93 -16.57 8.03
CA GLU A 45 -12.55 -16.24 8.43
C GLU A 45 -11.52 -16.92 7.54
N LEU A 46 -11.87 -18.07 6.94
CA LEU A 46 -11.08 -18.76 5.94
C LEU A 46 -10.93 -17.93 4.66
N GLU A 47 -12.03 -17.40 4.12
CA GLU A 47 -12.00 -16.52 2.93
C GLU A 47 -11.16 -15.26 3.18
N ARG A 48 -11.26 -14.68 4.37
CA ARG A 48 -10.49 -13.48 4.73
C ARG A 48 -8.99 -13.75 4.83
N ARG A 49 -8.59 -15.01 5.00
CA ARG A 49 -7.19 -15.47 5.13
C ARG A 49 -6.75 -16.35 3.96
N GLU A 50 -7.50 -16.36 2.86
CA GLU A 50 -7.24 -17.23 1.70
C GLU A 50 -5.81 -17.08 1.16
N GLY A 51 -5.24 -15.86 1.18
CA GLY A 51 -3.85 -15.63 0.76
C GLY A 51 -2.82 -16.41 1.58
N TYR A 52 -3.01 -16.51 2.90
CA TYR A 52 -2.16 -17.32 3.77
C TYR A 52 -2.42 -18.81 3.57
N MET A 53 -3.68 -19.20 3.40
CA MET A 53 -4.03 -20.59 3.12
C MET A 53 -3.38 -21.08 1.84
N ARG A 54 -3.38 -20.29 0.75
CA ARG A 54 -2.66 -20.60 -0.50
C ARG A 54 -1.17 -20.84 -0.30
N MET A 55 -0.52 -20.08 0.59
CA MET A 55 0.88 -20.33 0.95
C MET A 55 1.06 -21.65 1.71
N ILE A 56 0.12 -22.00 2.58
CA ILE A 56 0.18 -23.26 3.33
C ILE A 56 -0.10 -24.46 2.40
N TYR A 57 -1.09 -24.37 1.51
CA TYR A 57 -1.39 -25.40 0.49
C TYR A 57 -0.23 -25.66 -0.47
N SER A 58 0.64 -24.66 -0.73
CA SER A 58 1.81 -24.88 -1.58
C SER A 58 2.96 -25.59 -0.86
N GLN A 59 2.95 -25.58 0.48
CA GLN A 59 3.97 -26.21 1.33
C GLN A 59 3.55 -27.59 1.82
N LEU A 60 2.25 -27.79 2.04
CA LEU A 60 1.68 -29.03 2.56
C LEU A 60 0.91 -29.77 1.46
N ARG A 61 0.78 -31.10 1.59
CA ARG A 61 -0.09 -31.87 0.71
C ARG A 61 -1.55 -31.46 0.90
N GLU A 62 -2.36 -31.58 -0.15
CA GLU A 62 -3.77 -31.20 -0.17
C GLU A 62 -4.61 -31.80 0.98
N LYS A 63 -4.19 -32.96 1.52
CA LYS A 63 -4.88 -33.65 2.62
C LYS A 63 -4.10 -33.71 3.93
N HIS A 64 -3.09 -32.86 4.11
CA HIS A 64 -2.26 -32.87 5.31
C HIS A 64 -3.09 -32.57 6.58
N PRO A 65 -2.96 -33.33 7.70
CA PRO A 65 -3.79 -33.13 8.89
C PRO A 65 -3.73 -31.72 9.49
N LEU A 66 -2.57 -31.05 9.44
CA LEU A 66 -2.46 -29.63 9.86
C LEU A 66 -3.35 -28.69 9.06
N LEU A 67 -3.51 -28.95 7.76
CA LEU A 67 -4.30 -28.10 6.88
C LEU A 67 -5.79 -28.26 7.22
N GLN A 68 -6.25 -29.51 7.37
CA GLN A 68 -7.60 -29.82 7.81
C GLN A 68 -7.92 -29.21 9.19
N MET A 69 -6.95 -29.27 10.11
CA MET A 69 -7.06 -28.66 11.42
C MET A 69 -7.23 -27.14 11.34
N ILE A 70 -6.41 -26.46 10.54
CA ILE A 70 -6.46 -25.00 10.39
C ILE A 70 -7.79 -24.58 9.77
N GLU A 71 -8.22 -25.26 8.70
CA GLU A 71 -9.52 -25.01 8.06
C GLU A 71 -10.67 -25.15 9.06
N GLY A 72 -10.70 -26.26 9.80
CA GLY A 72 -11.73 -26.49 10.82
C GLY A 72 -11.73 -25.43 11.93
N CYS A 73 -10.54 -24.97 12.37
CA CYS A 73 -10.45 -23.91 13.38
C CYS A 73 -10.98 -22.55 12.88
N LEU A 74 -10.91 -22.29 11.58
CA LEU A 74 -11.33 -21.03 10.95
C LEU A 74 -12.75 -21.08 10.39
N ASP A 75 -13.45 -22.20 10.55
CA ASP A 75 -14.84 -22.36 10.16
C ASP A 75 -15.79 -21.58 11.09
N PHE A 76 -17.08 -21.62 10.78
CA PHE A 76 -18.12 -21.05 11.62
C PHE A 76 -18.08 -21.65 13.03
N PRO A 77 -18.40 -20.85 14.08
CA PRO A 77 -18.31 -21.30 15.47
C PRO A 77 -18.99 -22.64 15.77
N GLU A 78 -20.11 -22.92 15.10
CA GLU A 78 -20.91 -24.15 15.25
C GLU A 78 -20.20 -25.42 14.72
N TYR A 79 -19.28 -25.26 13.76
CA TYR A 79 -18.57 -26.35 13.08
C TYR A 79 -17.11 -26.48 13.49
N ARG A 80 -16.62 -25.59 14.36
CA ARG A 80 -15.25 -25.66 14.84
C ARG A 80 -15.03 -26.96 15.63
N PRO A 81 -13.87 -27.61 15.43
CA PRO A 81 -13.54 -28.82 16.16
C PRO A 81 -13.42 -28.51 17.65
N SER A 82 -13.74 -29.51 18.46
CA SER A 82 -13.38 -29.52 19.87
C SER A 82 -11.86 -29.56 20.05
N ILE A 83 -11.39 -29.14 21.22
CA ILE A 83 -9.96 -29.21 21.56
C ILE A 83 -9.39 -30.63 21.43
N ARG A 84 -10.21 -31.66 21.68
CA ARG A 84 -9.80 -33.07 21.56
C ARG A 84 -9.55 -33.46 20.11
N GLU A 85 -10.38 -33.00 19.18
CA GLU A 85 -10.21 -33.23 17.75
C GLU A 85 -8.97 -32.48 17.22
N VAL A 86 -8.75 -31.24 17.67
CA VAL A 86 -7.53 -30.48 17.34
C VAL A 86 -6.27 -31.23 17.78
N LEU A 87 -6.24 -31.74 19.03
CA LEU A 87 -5.11 -32.52 19.53
C LEU A 87 -4.88 -33.80 18.74
N HIS A 88 -5.95 -34.49 18.34
CA HIS A 88 -5.85 -35.69 17.49
C HIS A 88 -5.22 -35.36 16.13
N LEU A 89 -5.68 -34.30 15.46
CA LEU A 89 -5.12 -33.85 14.19
C LEU A 89 -3.65 -33.41 14.31
N LEU A 90 -3.25 -32.82 15.43
CA LEU A 90 -1.85 -32.49 15.71
C LEU A 90 -0.99 -33.75 15.91
N GLU A 91 -1.51 -34.78 16.57
CA GLU A 91 -0.81 -36.06 16.74
C GLU A 91 -0.62 -36.77 15.40
N GLU A 92 -1.65 -36.79 14.54
CA GLU A 92 -1.57 -37.31 13.17
C GLU A 92 -0.56 -36.55 12.33
N ALA A 93 -0.63 -35.21 12.33
CA ALA A 93 0.34 -34.36 11.65
C ALA A 93 1.78 -34.64 12.11
N ARG A 94 1.97 -34.82 13.42
CA ARG A 94 3.29 -35.16 13.99
C ARG A 94 3.78 -36.52 13.52
N ALA A 95 2.89 -37.50 13.35
CA ALA A 95 3.24 -38.82 12.85
C ALA A 95 3.70 -38.74 11.38
N GLU A 96 2.97 -38.00 10.52
CA GLU A 96 3.36 -37.80 9.12
C GLU A 96 4.75 -37.15 8.99
N VAL A 97 5.02 -36.11 9.79
CA VAL A 97 6.33 -35.45 9.79
C VAL A 97 7.45 -36.40 10.22
N ARG A 98 7.20 -37.30 11.18
CA ARG A 98 8.20 -38.27 11.65
C ARG A 98 8.55 -39.30 10.59
N ASP A 99 7.56 -39.75 9.83
CA ASP A 99 7.78 -40.74 8.77
C ASP A 99 8.56 -40.12 7.59
N GLU A 100 8.33 -38.84 7.26
CA GLU A 100 9.06 -38.14 6.19
C GLU A 100 10.45 -37.62 6.60
N GLN A 101 10.72 -37.45 7.89
CA GLN A 101 11.99 -36.93 8.41
C GLN A 101 13.04 -37.99 8.76
N THR A 102 12.78 -39.27 8.47
CA THR A 102 13.62 -40.33 9.04
C THR A 102 15.05 -40.39 8.56
N ASP A 103 15.49 -39.84 7.41
CA ASP A 103 16.95 -39.63 7.17
C ASP A 103 17.31 -38.70 6.00
N MET A 104 16.53 -38.69 4.91
CA MET A 104 16.87 -37.92 3.69
C MET A 104 16.65 -36.40 3.83
N ASN A 105 15.61 -35.98 4.56
CA ASN A 105 15.19 -34.58 4.64
C ASN A 105 16.10 -33.69 5.48
N LYS A 106 16.82 -34.23 6.48
CA LYS A 106 17.77 -33.42 7.27
C LYS A 106 18.95 -32.92 6.43
N LEU A 107 19.44 -33.74 5.49
CA LEU A 107 20.54 -33.39 4.59
C LEU A 107 20.09 -32.41 3.50
N GLU A 108 18.89 -32.58 2.96
CA GLU A 108 18.30 -31.60 2.03
C GLU A 108 17.96 -30.28 2.71
N LEU A 109 17.43 -30.29 3.94
CA LEU A 109 17.18 -29.08 4.71
C LEU A 109 18.48 -28.34 5.04
N LEU A 110 19.54 -29.04 5.43
CA LEU A 110 20.86 -28.42 5.64
C LEU A 110 21.44 -27.85 4.33
N ARG A 111 21.23 -28.54 3.21
CA ARG A 111 21.65 -28.07 1.88
C ARG A 111 20.84 -26.85 1.43
N ALA A 112 19.53 -26.83 1.70
CA ALA A 112 18.63 -25.72 1.42
C ALA A 112 18.96 -24.50 2.29
N LEU A 113 19.22 -24.68 3.59
CA LEU A 113 19.66 -23.62 4.49
C LEU A 113 21.04 -23.06 4.11
N GLN A 114 21.90 -23.83 3.45
CA GLN A 114 23.16 -23.32 2.88
C GLN A 114 22.99 -22.54 1.57
N THR A 115 21.99 -22.86 0.74
CA THR A 115 21.78 -22.21 -0.56
C THR A 115 20.81 -21.03 -0.51
N GLN A 116 19.83 -21.04 0.39
CA GLN A 116 18.81 -20.01 0.55
C GLN A 116 19.36 -18.61 0.91
N PRO A 117 20.33 -18.44 1.85
CA PRO A 117 20.87 -17.12 2.14
C PRO A 117 21.73 -16.55 1.00
N ARG A 118 22.23 -17.39 0.08
CA ARG A 118 22.96 -16.91 -1.11
C ARG A 118 22.03 -16.39 -2.19
N ASN A 119 20.96 -17.14 -2.49
CA ASN A 119 20.05 -16.76 -3.57
C ASN A 119 19.20 -15.53 -3.21
N GLN A 120 18.73 -15.43 -1.95
CA GLN A 120 18.02 -14.23 -1.50
C GLN A 120 18.92 -12.99 -1.45
N ASN A 121 20.20 -13.12 -1.07
CA ASN A 121 21.12 -11.98 -1.13
C ASN A 121 21.37 -11.51 -2.56
N VAL A 122 21.57 -12.42 -3.52
CA VAL A 122 21.78 -12.03 -4.93
C VAL A 122 20.55 -11.33 -5.52
N GLU A 123 19.34 -11.79 -5.17
CA GLU A 123 18.11 -11.15 -5.61
C GLU A 123 17.91 -9.76 -4.97
N LEU A 124 18.13 -9.65 -3.65
CA LEU A 124 18.05 -8.38 -2.93
C LEU A 124 19.12 -7.38 -3.41
N GLU A 125 20.35 -7.82 -3.65
CA GLU A 125 21.42 -7.01 -4.26
C GLU A 125 21.03 -6.55 -5.67
N GLY A 126 20.41 -7.43 -6.46
CA GLY A 126 19.90 -7.09 -7.79
C GLY A 126 18.79 -6.03 -7.74
N GLN A 127 17.86 -6.13 -6.79
CA GLN A 127 16.82 -5.12 -6.58
C GLN A 127 17.42 -3.79 -6.09
N LEU A 128 18.39 -3.85 -5.18
CA LEU A 128 19.06 -2.67 -4.64
C LEU A 128 19.78 -1.89 -5.74
N ARG A 129 20.53 -2.57 -6.62
CA ARG A 129 21.19 -1.94 -7.77
C ARG A 129 20.20 -1.28 -8.75
N ARG A 130 19.04 -1.90 -8.99
CA ARG A 130 18.00 -1.27 -9.84
C ARG A 130 17.45 -0.01 -9.20
N LYS A 131 17.19 -0.05 -7.89
CA LYS A 131 16.70 1.10 -7.13
C LYS A 131 17.73 2.24 -7.07
N GLU A 132 19.02 1.92 -6.95
CA GLU A 132 20.10 2.90 -7.04
C GLU A 132 20.16 3.56 -8.42
N ALA A 133 19.99 2.79 -9.50
CA ALA A 133 19.94 3.33 -10.85
C ALA A 133 18.72 4.25 -11.08
N GLU A 134 17.53 3.83 -10.61
CA GLU A 134 16.31 4.65 -10.64
C GLU A 134 16.50 5.97 -9.87
N LEU A 135 17.14 5.91 -8.69
CA LEU A 135 17.42 7.09 -7.87
C LEU A 135 18.39 8.05 -8.58
N ALA A 136 19.44 7.52 -9.20
CA ALA A 136 20.41 8.32 -9.96
C ALA A 136 19.74 9.01 -11.16
N GLU A 137 18.86 8.31 -11.88
CA GLU A 137 18.11 8.88 -12.99
C GLU A 137 17.16 9.98 -12.52
N ALA A 138 16.40 9.74 -11.44
CA ALA A 138 15.51 10.73 -10.86
C ALA A 138 16.27 11.99 -10.40
N GLN A 139 17.44 11.83 -9.79
CA GLN A 139 18.31 12.95 -9.42
C GLN A 139 18.81 13.73 -10.64
N HIS A 140 19.12 13.05 -11.75
CA HIS A 140 19.52 13.72 -12.97
C HIS A 140 18.37 14.54 -13.56
N GLN A 141 17.18 13.96 -13.65
CA GLN A 141 15.98 14.66 -14.12
C GLN A 141 15.64 15.87 -13.25
N LEU A 142 15.82 15.77 -11.93
CA LEU A 142 15.60 16.88 -11.01
C LEU A 142 16.54 18.06 -11.32
N ARG A 143 17.84 17.81 -11.50
CA ARG A 143 18.82 18.86 -11.85
C ARG A 143 18.49 19.53 -13.17
N GLN A 144 18.09 18.77 -14.19
CA GLN A 144 17.67 19.34 -15.48
C GLN A 144 16.45 20.25 -15.32
N LYS A 145 15.45 19.84 -14.52
CA LYS A 145 14.28 20.67 -14.25
C LYS A 145 14.62 21.92 -13.45
N GLU A 146 15.55 21.85 -12.50
CA GLU A 146 16.03 23.02 -11.76
C GLU A 146 16.73 24.04 -12.69
N GLU A 147 17.54 23.57 -13.64
CA GLU A 147 18.16 24.45 -14.64
C GLU A 147 17.13 25.08 -15.57
N GLN A 148 16.12 24.32 -16.02
CA GLN A 148 15.01 24.86 -16.81
C GLN A 148 14.22 25.91 -16.04
N LEU A 149 13.95 25.68 -14.75
CA LEU A 149 13.28 26.65 -13.89
C LEU A 149 14.10 27.94 -13.75
N ARG A 150 15.41 27.85 -13.47
CA ARG A 150 16.28 29.04 -13.39
C ARG A 150 16.32 29.83 -14.69
N SER A 151 16.36 29.14 -15.83
CA SER A 151 16.32 29.79 -17.15
C SER A 151 14.99 30.50 -17.38
N SER A 152 13.87 29.86 -17.04
CA SER A 152 12.54 30.47 -17.11
C SER A 152 12.40 31.67 -16.18
N GLU A 153 12.92 31.59 -14.96
CA GLU A 153 12.91 32.69 -13.98
C GLU A 153 13.70 33.91 -14.49
N ALA A 154 14.86 33.68 -15.12
CA ALA A 154 15.65 34.74 -15.74
C ALA A 154 14.89 35.43 -16.88
N LEU A 155 14.24 34.66 -17.76
CA LEU A 155 13.40 35.21 -18.84
C LEU A 155 12.23 36.06 -18.32
N VAL A 156 11.58 35.61 -17.24
CA VAL A 156 10.50 36.36 -16.59
C VAL A 156 11.04 37.67 -15.99
N ALA A 157 12.21 37.64 -15.34
CA ALA A 157 12.83 38.83 -14.78
C ALA A 157 13.19 39.85 -15.87
N ASP A 158 13.75 39.39 -17.00
CA ASP A 158 14.07 40.24 -18.15
C ASP A 158 12.82 40.86 -18.77
N PHE A 159 11.75 40.07 -18.93
CA PHE A 159 10.47 40.57 -19.43
C PHE A 159 9.88 41.65 -18.51
N GLN A 160 9.88 41.42 -17.19
CA GLN A 160 9.41 42.42 -16.21
C GLN A 160 10.27 43.68 -16.20
N LYS A 161 11.57 43.57 -16.46
CA LYS A 161 12.46 44.74 -16.60
C LYS A 161 12.13 45.53 -17.86
N ALA A 162 12.00 44.87 -19.00
CA ALA A 162 11.62 45.52 -20.26
C ALA A 162 10.27 46.24 -20.16
N GLN A 163 9.30 45.65 -19.45
CA GLN A 163 8.00 46.27 -19.20
C GLN A 163 8.15 47.57 -18.38
N ARG A 164 8.91 47.55 -17.28
CA ARG A 164 9.21 48.74 -16.47
C ARG A 164 9.93 49.84 -17.25
N ASP A 165 10.89 49.46 -18.09
CA ASP A 165 11.63 50.41 -18.92
C ASP A 165 10.69 51.08 -19.96
N SER A 166 9.76 50.32 -20.54
CA SER A 166 8.75 50.85 -21.47
C SER A 166 7.75 51.82 -20.83
N GLU A 167 7.33 51.55 -19.58
CA GLU A 167 6.46 52.44 -18.80
C GLU A 167 7.17 53.74 -18.42
N THR A 168 8.47 53.66 -18.11
CA THR A 168 9.32 54.82 -17.80
C THR A 168 9.55 55.71 -19.02
N GLN A 169 9.59 55.14 -20.23
CA GLN A 169 9.65 55.92 -21.46
C GLN A 169 8.32 56.65 -21.75
N ARG A 170 7.16 56.01 -21.49
CA ARG A 170 5.85 56.66 -21.68
C ARG A 170 5.63 57.88 -20.78
N THR A 171 6.16 57.88 -19.56
CA THR A 171 6.01 58.99 -18.61
C THR A 171 6.93 60.19 -18.91
N LYS A 172 8.02 60.00 -19.68
CA LYS A 172 8.90 61.10 -20.11
C LYS A 172 8.40 61.86 -21.35
N THR A 173 7.45 61.30 -22.11
CA THR A 173 6.95 61.90 -23.36
C THR A 173 5.58 62.58 -23.20
N GLN A 174 5.05 62.70 -21.98
CA GLN A 174 3.78 63.37 -21.72
C GLN A 174 4.01 64.86 -21.41
N PRO A 175 3.53 65.81 -22.25
CA PRO A 175 3.55 67.23 -21.89
C PRO A 175 2.57 67.50 -20.74
N ALA A 176 2.93 68.48 -19.89
CA ALA A 176 2.19 68.85 -18.69
C ALA A 176 0.69 69.11 -18.97
N PRO A 177 -0.23 68.58 -18.16
CA PRO A 177 -1.65 68.86 -18.35
C PRO A 177 -1.98 70.29 -17.90
N LEU A 178 -2.61 71.06 -18.79
CA LEU A 178 -3.30 72.31 -18.44
C LEU A 178 -4.46 71.98 -17.50
N ALA A 179 -4.54 72.75 -16.43
CA ALA A 179 -5.64 72.72 -15.47
C ALA A 179 -6.92 73.29 -16.10
N THR A 180 -7.99 72.50 -16.07
CA THR A 180 -9.37 73.01 -16.18
C THR A 180 -10.30 72.16 -15.32
N ALA A 181 -10.93 72.79 -14.33
CA ALA A 181 -12.14 72.32 -13.65
C ALA A 181 -13.32 72.28 -14.67
N VAL A 182 -14.44 71.55 -14.55
CA VAL A 182 -15.39 71.40 -13.42
C VAL A 182 -16.26 70.10 -13.64
N PRO A 183 -17.44 69.84 -13.01
CA PRO A 183 -17.73 68.57 -12.33
C PRO A 183 -18.86 67.73 -12.97
N HIS A 184 -18.98 66.44 -12.65
CA HIS A 184 -20.30 65.79 -12.53
C HIS A 184 -20.27 64.41 -11.88
N ALA A 185 -21.42 64.04 -11.34
CA ALA A 185 -21.68 63.08 -10.27
C ALA A 185 -21.82 61.60 -10.73
N ILE A 186 -21.33 60.71 -9.85
CA ILE A 186 -21.71 59.33 -9.41
C ILE A 186 -22.72 58.51 -10.27
N PRO A 187 -22.56 57.16 -10.43
CA PRO A 187 -23.02 56.18 -9.42
C PRO A 187 -22.01 55.05 -9.07
N PRO A 188 -22.31 54.18 -8.06
CA PRO A 188 -21.37 53.21 -7.47
C PRO A 188 -21.42 51.84 -8.18
N VAL A 189 -20.99 50.77 -7.49
CA VAL A 189 -21.00 49.33 -7.85
C VAL A 189 -19.68 48.90 -8.56
N VAL A 190 -18.90 47.88 -8.19
CA VAL A 190 -19.16 46.53 -7.62
C VAL A 190 -17.95 46.10 -6.77
N LYS A 191 -18.21 45.42 -5.64
CA LYS A 191 -17.21 44.80 -4.75
C LYS A 191 -16.36 43.73 -5.50
N PRO A 192 -15.07 43.56 -5.18
CA PRO A 192 -14.29 42.45 -5.73
C PRO A 192 -14.82 41.11 -5.20
N ARG A 193 -15.12 40.22 -6.14
CA ARG A 193 -15.52 38.83 -5.91
C ARG A 193 -14.32 38.09 -5.32
N LYS A 194 -14.47 37.51 -4.13
CA LYS A 194 -13.51 36.54 -3.56
C LYS A 194 -13.23 35.46 -4.61
N VAL A 195 -11.99 35.38 -5.09
CA VAL A 195 -11.50 34.22 -5.81
C VAL A 195 -11.39 33.10 -4.79
N GLY A 196 -12.14 32.03 -5.02
CA GLY A 196 -12.25 30.90 -4.11
C GLY A 196 -10.91 30.22 -3.88
N ASN A 197 -10.73 29.76 -2.64
CA ASN A 197 -9.70 28.80 -2.28
C ASN A 197 -9.76 27.61 -3.25
N ILE A 198 -8.68 27.41 -3.99
CA ILE A 198 -8.43 26.14 -4.67
C ILE A 198 -8.09 25.14 -3.57
N ASN A 199 -9.02 24.24 -3.30
CA ASN A 199 -8.82 23.14 -2.38
C ASN A 199 -7.91 22.12 -3.08
N ILE A 200 -6.65 22.03 -2.63
CA ILE A 200 -5.68 21.02 -3.08
C ILE A 200 -5.89 19.78 -2.21
N ASP A 201 -7.03 19.11 -2.40
CA ASP A 201 -7.29 17.77 -1.86
C ASP A 201 -7.66 16.86 -3.03
N ASN A 202 -6.64 16.49 -3.81
CA ASN A 202 -6.71 15.33 -4.70
C ASN A 202 -5.30 14.87 -5.05
N CYS A 203 -4.66 14.21 -4.08
CA CYS A 203 -3.49 13.37 -4.29
C CYS A 203 -3.63 12.12 -3.41
N CYS A 204 -4.66 11.31 -3.64
CA CYS A 204 -4.62 9.89 -3.28
C CYS A 204 -4.43 9.11 -4.58
N GLY A 205 -3.17 8.74 -4.83
CA GLY A 205 -2.76 7.93 -5.97
C GLY A 205 -3.48 6.59 -5.96
N ARG A 206 -4.18 6.32 -7.07
CA ARG A 206 -4.63 4.97 -7.42
C ARG A 206 -3.46 4.27 -8.10
N VAL A 207 -2.71 3.48 -7.34
CA VAL A 207 -1.71 2.57 -7.89
C VAL A 207 -2.47 1.36 -8.44
N SER A 208 -2.71 1.37 -9.75
CA SER A 208 -3.13 0.18 -10.48
C SER A 208 -1.90 -0.69 -10.70
N GLY A 209 -1.63 -1.60 -9.77
CA GLY A 209 -0.72 -2.73 -9.99
C GLY A 209 -1.45 -3.78 -10.81
N GLY A 210 -1.09 -3.91 -12.08
CA GLY A 210 -1.42 -5.06 -12.89
C GLY A 210 -0.46 -6.21 -12.60
N LEU A 211 -1.03 -7.38 -12.35
CA LEU A 211 -0.51 -8.70 -12.70
C LEU A 211 -1.72 -9.55 -13.09
#